data_AF-A0A1M2W2G7-F1
#
_entry.id   AF-A0A1M2W2G7-F1
#
_cell.length_a   1.000
_cell.length_b   1.000
_cell.length_c   1.000
_cell.angle_alpha   90.00
_cell.angle_beta   90.00
_cell.angle_gamma   90.00
#
_symmetry.space_group_name_H-M   'P 1'
#
loop_
_entity.id
_entity.type
_entity.pdbx_description
1 polymer ?
#
loop_
_entity_poly.entity_id
_entity_poly.type
_entity_poly.pdbx_seq_one_letter_code
_entity_poly.pdbx_strand_id
1 'polypeptide(L)' 'MAEIHGSDAPLAHIPDDLTISQFILDTQHPLRPVPNPEQPWFIDETTGREIKLKEVSSRLFSNSWS' A
#
# COMPACT_ATOMS: atom_id res chain seq x y z
N MET A 1 29.72 17.19 12.97
CA MET A 1 28.70 16.21 12.57
C MET A 1 27.39 16.66 13.19
N ALA A 2 26.28 16.62 12.44
CA ALA A 2 24.96 16.91 12.99
C ALA A 2 24.29 15.57 13.35
N GLU A 3 23.79 15.45 14.58
CA GLU A 3 23.03 14.28 15.02
C GLU A 3 21.56 14.46 14.67
N ILE A 4 21.01 13.51 13.92
CA ILE A 4 19.61 13.51 13.50
C ILE A 4 18.80 12.84 14.60
N HIS A 5 17.94 13.60 15.28
CA HIS A 5 17.04 13.09 16.31
C HIS A 5 15.69 12.71 15.66
N GLY A 6 15.17 11.53 16.02
CA GLY A 6 13.82 11.13 15.65
C GLY A 6 12.75 11.98 16.34
N SER A 7 11.55 12.01 15.79
CA SER A 7 10.40 12.65 16.42
C SER A 7 10.04 11.93 17.73
N ASP A 8 9.76 12.68 18.80
CA ASP A 8 9.21 12.18 20.08
C ASP A 8 7.73 11.75 19.97
N ALA A 9 7.14 11.80 18.77
CA ALA A 9 5.78 11.34 18.54
C ALA A 9 5.67 9.82 18.79
N PRO A 10 4.55 9.37 19.38
CA PRO A 10 4.32 7.94 19.57
C PRO A 10 4.35 7.22 18.23
N LEU A 11 5.04 6.08 18.19
CA LEU A 11 5.12 5.24 17.00
C LEU A 11 3.70 4.82 16.58
N ALA A 12 3.43 4.96 15.28
CA ALA A 12 2.19 4.42 14.72
C ALA A 12 2.15 2.90 14.93
N HIS A 13 0.97 2.36 15.22
CA HIS A 13 0.78 0.91 15.34
C HIS A 13 1.20 0.21 14.04
N ILE A 14 2.12 -0.74 14.14
CA ILE A 14 2.57 -1.57 13.01
C ILE A 14 1.83 -2.90 13.13
N PRO A 15 0.88 -3.20 12.23
CA PRO A 15 0.21 -4.50 12.23
C PRO A 15 1.21 -5.60 11.83
N ASP A 16 1.22 -6.69 12.61
CA ASP A 16 2.08 -7.87 12.43
C ASP A 16 1.32 -9.09 11.87
N ASP A 17 0.01 -8.96 11.72
CA ASP A 17 -0.94 -9.98 11.26
C ASP A 17 -1.29 -9.85 9.77
N LEU A 18 -0.59 -8.98 9.03
CA LEU A 18 -0.82 -8.76 7.59
C LEU A 18 0.28 -9.38 6.74
N THR A 19 -0.12 -9.94 5.59
CA THR A 19 0.85 -10.24 4.52
C THR A 19 1.50 -8.93 4.03
N ILE A 20 2.70 -9.01 3.45
CA ILE A 20 3.39 -7.83 2.90
C ILE A 20 2.49 -7.07 1.92
N SER A 21 1.74 -7.78 1.08
CA SER A 21 0.83 -7.15 0.12
C SER A 21 -0.33 -6.43 0.79
N GLN A 22 -0.97 -7.03 1.79
CA GLN A 22 -2.02 -6.38 2.59
C GLN A 22 -1.46 -5.17 3.35
N PHE A 23 -0.27 -5.28 3.94
CA PHE A 23 0.39 -4.17 4.61
C PHE A 23 0.61 -2.97 3.66
N ILE A 24 1.12 -3.22 2.45
CA ILE A 24 1.37 -2.19 1.45
C ILE A 24 0.07 -1.48 1.05
N LEU A 25 -1.03 -2.23 0.83
CA LEU A 25 -2.26 -1.69 0.26
C LEU A 25 -3.23 -1.12 1.30
N ASP A 26 -3.39 -1.80 2.43
CA ASP A 26 -4.48 -1.55 3.37
C ASP A 26 -4.06 -0.68 4.56
N THR A 27 -2.76 -0.63 4.89
CA THR A 27 -2.28 0.14 6.05
C THR A 27 -2.34 1.64 5.79
N GLN A 28 -3.04 2.38 6.65
CA GLN A 28 -3.04 3.85 6.61
C GLN A 28 -1.90 4.38 7.50
N HIS A 29 -1.00 5.16 6.91
CA HIS A 29 0.03 5.88 7.67
C HIS A 29 -0.26 7.38 7.61
N PRO A 30 -0.14 8.15 8.71
CA PRO A 30 -0.49 9.58 8.72
C PRO A 30 0.24 10.42 7.66
N LEU A 31 1.45 10.02 7.28
CA LEU A 31 2.26 10.69 6.24
C LEU A 31 2.08 10.10 4.84
N ARG A 32 1.25 9.06 4.67
CA ARG A 32 1.02 8.44 3.36
C ARG A 32 0.04 9.30 2.57
N PRO A 33 0.39 9.73 1.35
CA PRO A 33 -0.57 10.40 0.47
C PRO A 33 -1.78 9.50 0.20
N VAL A 34 -2.98 10.09 0.18
CA VAL A 34 -4.20 9.36 -0.19
C VAL A 34 -4.12 9.01 -1.69
N PRO A 35 -4.15 7.72 -2.07
CA PRO A 35 -4.08 7.34 -3.47
C PRO A 35 -5.30 7.86 -4.25
N ASN A 36 -5.08 8.40 -5.45
CA ASN A 36 -6.17 8.68 -6.37
C ASN A 36 -6.71 7.35 -6.92
N PRO A 37 -8.01 7.03 -6.76
CA PRO A 37 -8.59 5.77 -7.23
C PRO A 37 -8.51 5.57 -8.75
N GLU A 38 -8.41 6.66 -9.52
CA GLU A 38 -8.31 6.61 -10.98
C GLU A 38 -6.86 6.48 -11.48
N GLN A 39 -5.86 6.66 -10.61
CA GLN A 39 -4.47 6.55 -11.00
C GLN A 39 -4.13 5.08 -11.35
N PRO A 40 -3.49 4.81 -12.50
CA PRO A 40 -3.00 3.47 -12.81
C PRO A 40 -1.89 3.05 -11.85
N TRP A 41 -1.97 1.82 -11.36
CA TRP A 41 -0.96 1.21 -10.50
C TRP A 41 0.00 0.33 -11.28
N PHE A 42 -0.51 -0.35 -12.31
CA PHE A 42 0.28 -1.06 -13.30
C PHE A 42 -0.23 -0.71 -14.69
N ILE A 43 0.69 -0.70 -15.65
CA ILE A 43 0.37 -0.56 -17.07
C ILE A 43 0.99 -1.76 -17.76
N ASP A 44 0.17 -2.55 -18.43
CA ASP A 44 0.65 -3.66 -19.26
C ASP A 44 1.36 -3.08 -20.49
N GLU A 45 2.65 -3.37 -20.64
CA GLU A 45 3.48 -2.79 -21.70
C GLU A 45 3.00 -3.17 -23.11
N THR A 46 2.45 -4.38 -23.27
CA THR A 46 2.07 -4.92 -24.59
C THR A 46 0.73 -4.36 -25.07
N THR A 47 -0.22 -4.21 -24.17
CA THR A 47 -1.61 -3.82 -24.47
C THR A 47 -1.91 -2.36 -24.12
N GLY A 48 -1.05 -1.73 -23.32
CA GLY A 48 -1.31 -0.42 -22.71
C GLY A 48 -2.41 -0.46 -21.64
N ARG A 49 -2.86 -1.65 -21.22
CA ARG A 49 -3.97 -1.78 -20.28
C ARG A 49 -3.56 -1.28 -18.90
N GLU A 50 -4.33 -0.33 -18.38
CA GLU A 50 -4.20 0.16 -17.02
C GLU A 50 -4.88 -0.79 -16.02
N ILE A 51 -4.16 -1.13 -14.96
CA ILE A 51 -4.65 -1.86 -13.80
C ILE A 51 -4.67 -0.90 -12.61
N LYS A 52 -5.86 -0.68 -12.05
CA LYS A 52 -6.11 0.23 -10.93
C LYS A 52 -6.09 -0.52 -9.60
N LEU A 53 -5.95 0.21 -8.48
CA LEU A 53 -5.89 -0.34 -7.12
C LEU A 53 -6.99 -1.36 -6.83
N LYS A 54 -8.24 -1.08 -7.22
CA LYS A 54 -9.39 -1.97 -6.97
C LYS A 54 -9.19 -3.36 -7.58
N GLU A 55 -8.60 -3.45 -8.78
CA GLU A 55 -8.34 -4.72 -9.45
C GLU A 55 -7.15 -5.46 -8.81
N VAL A 56 -6.17 -4.72 -8.27
CA VAL A 56 -5.06 -5.32 -7.52
C VAL A 56 -5.56 -5.92 -6.21
N SER A 57 -6.34 -5.14 -5.45
CA SER A 57 -6.93 -5.58 -4.18
C SER A 57 -7.83 -6.79 -4.35
N SER A 58 -8.68 -6.83 -5.38
CA SER A 58 -9.60 -7.96 -5.60
C SER A 58 -8.87 -9.29 -5.80
N ARG A 59 -7.71 -9.28 -6.48
CA ARG A 59 -6.88 -10.48 -6.69
C ARG A 59 -6.25 -10.99 -5.39
N LEU A 60 -5.91 -10.09 -4.47
CA LEU A 60 -5.29 -10.45 -3.19
C LEU A 60 -6.31 -11.02 -2.21
N PHE A 61 -7.49 -10.41 -2.10
CA PHE A 61 -8.56 -10.93 -1.24
C PHE A 61 -9.16 -12.25 -1.74
N SER A 62 -9.16 -12.48 -3.06
CA SER A 62 -9.65 -13.73 -3.65
C SER A 62 -8.83 -14.97 -3.26
N ASN A 63 -7.55 -14.80 -2.91
CA ASN A 63 -6.64 -15.91 -2.61
C ASN A 63 -6.53 -16.23 -1.11
N SER A 64 -7.27 -15.52 -0.25
CA SER A 64 -7.16 -15.68 1.21
C SER A 64 -8.10 -16.73 1.80
N TRP A 65 -8.95 -17.38 1.00
CA TRP A 65 -9.84 -18.45 1.45
C TRP A 65 -9.87 -19.58 0.42
N SER A 66 -9.00 -20.57 0.61
CA SER A 66 -9.06 -21.91 0.03
C SER A 66 -8.37 -22.89 0.97
#